data_AF-A0A845LZE0-F1
#
_entry.id   AF-A0A845LZE0-F1
#
_cell.length_a   1.000
_cell.length_b   1.000
_cell.length_c   1.000
_cell.angle_alpha   90.00
_cell.angle_beta   90.00
_cell.angle_gamma   90.00
#
_symmetry.space_group_name_H-M   'P 1'
#
loop_
_entity.id
_entity.type
_entity.pdbx_description
1 polymer ?
#
loop_
_entity_poly.entity_id
_entity_poly.type
_entity_poly.pdbx_seq_one_letter_code
_entity_poly.pdbx_strand_id
1 'polypeptide(L)'
;MNWLKFTAAARIATILGLVAGATWADDTADDANAGIPDAVVEECLACHGPLDSLIEKTEGWMTSSGILVNPHITFDRSNQASPHRSGNGIIPCTQCHEPHPLPLTDPVPEAGIQTCMSCHHTGTFRSCTDCH
;
A
#
# COMPACT_ATOMS: atom_id res chain seq x y z
N MET A 1 -9.35 70.42 21.16
CA MET A 1 -10.29 70.51 20.03
C MET A 1 -9.65 71.30 18.89
N ASN A 2 -9.30 70.64 17.77
CA ASN A 2 -9.32 71.13 16.38
C ASN A 2 -8.62 70.09 15.48
N TRP A 3 -9.37 69.20 14.81
CA TRP A 3 -9.90 69.28 13.44
C TRP A 3 -8.84 69.01 12.33
N LEU A 4 -9.03 67.85 11.65
CA LEU A 4 -8.78 67.51 10.23
C LEU A 4 -7.34 67.57 9.68
N LYS A 5 -6.72 66.41 9.37
CA LYS A 5 -6.77 65.67 8.08
C LYS A 5 -6.27 66.47 6.87
N PHE A 6 -5.08 66.13 6.37
CA PHE A 6 -4.78 66.07 4.93
C PHE A 6 -3.84 64.90 4.61
N THR A 7 -4.34 64.03 3.74
CA THR A 7 -3.69 62.89 3.11
C THR A 7 -3.15 63.29 1.74
N ALA A 8 -1.91 62.92 1.40
CA ALA A 8 -1.43 62.57 0.06
C ALA A 8 0.02 62.07 0.22
N ALA A 9 0.27 60.76 0.19
CA ALA A 9 0.55 59.97 -1.01
C ALA A 9 1.83 60.42 -1.74
N ALA A 10 2.97 59.81 -1.37
CA ALA A 10 4.13 59.70 -2.24
C ALA A 10 4.44 58.22 -2.41
N ARG A 11 4.28 57.72 -3.64
CA ARG A 11 4.59 56.36 -4.04
C ARG A 11 6.11 56.20 -4.12
N ILE A 12 6.64 55.17 -3.48
CA ILE A 12 7.98 54.65 -3.81
C ILE A 12 7.82 53.18 -4.14
N ALA A 13 8.36 52.84 -5.31
CA ALA A 13 8.21 51.59 -5.99
C ALA A 13 8.95 50.44 -5.29
N THR A 14 8.25 49.30 -5.26
CA THR A 14 8.71 47.92 -5.42
C THR A 14 10.23 47.67 -5.41
N ILE A 15 10.71 46.91 -4.41
CA ILE A 15 11.64 45.79 -4.66
C ILE A 15 11.15 44.59 -3.85
N LEU A 16 10.78 43.57 -4.62
CA LEU A 16 10.36 42.24 -4.24
C LEU A 16 11.58 41.49 -3.66
N GLY A 17 11.46 40.92 -2.47
CA GLY A 17 12.51 40.14 -1.82
C GLY A 17 11.91 39.14 -0.84
N LEU A 18 11.09 38.21 -1.35
CA LEU A 18 10.57 37.09 -0.58
C LEU A 18 11.61 35.97 -0.57
N VAL A 19 12.44 35.90 0.48
CA VAL A 19 13.22 34.69 0.79
C VAL A 19 12.37 33.81 1.70
N ALA A 20 11.56 32.95 1.09
CA ALA A 20 10.98 31.82 1.79
C ALA A 20 12.10 30.79 2.02
N GLY A 21 12.54 30.66 3.27
CA GLY A 21 13.38 29.56 3.70
C GLY A 21 12.55 28.27 3.65
N ALA A 22 12.73 27.48 2.60
CA ALA A 22 12.26 26.11 2.55
C ALA A 22 13.11 25.29 3.54
N THR A 23 12.50 24.91 4.66
CA THR A 23 13.00 23.79 5.46
C THR A 23 12.78 22.53 4.63
N TRP A 24 13.85 21.95 4.14
CA TRP A 24 13.86 20.58 3.63
C TRP A 24 13.61 19.68 4.84
N ALA A 25 12.38 19.23 4.99
CA ALA A 25 12.09 18.07 5.81
C ALA A 25 12.80 16.89 5.14
N ASP A 26 13.72 16.27 5.87
CA ASP A 26 14.22 14.94 5.55
C ASP A 26 13.12 13.96 5.98
N ASP A 27 12.27 13.60 5.02
CA ASP A 27 11.13 12.69 5.19
C ASP A 27 11.53 11.21 5.02
N THR A 28 12.80 10.82 5.19
CA THR A 28 13.23 9.44 4.88
C THR A 28 13.10 8.43 6.03
N ALA A 29 12.24 8.70 7.01
CA ALA A 29 11.94 7.75 8.10
C ALA A 29 10.58 7.03 7.96
N ASP A 30 9.75 7.40 6.99
CA ASP A 30 8.38 6.89 6.84
C ASP A 30 8.24 5.85 5.70
N ASP A 31 9.29 5.68 4.90
CA ASP A 31 9.26 4.93 3.63
C ASP A 31 9.53 3.43 3.76
N ALA A 32 9.71 2.89 4.97
CA ALA A 32 9.75 1.44 5.15
C ALA A 32 8.40 0.75 4.82
N ASN A 33 7.36 1.55 4.52
CA ASN A 33 6.03 1.06 4.20
C ASN A 33 5.26 1.85 3.13
N ALA A 34 5.93 2.67 2.30
CA ALA A 34 5.30 3.15 1.08
C ALA A 34 5.05 1.93 0.19
N GLY A 35 3.78 1.49 0.12
CA GLY A 35 3.37 0.33 -0.65
C GLY A 35 3.97 0.38 -2.05
N ILE A 36 4.40 -0.79 -2.55
CA ILE A 36 4.78 -0.93 -3.96
C ILE A 36 3.68 -0.24 -4.79
N PRO A 37 4.03 0.68 -5.70
CA PRO A 37 3.04 1.50 -6.37
C PRO A 37 1.96 0.63 -7.01
N ASP A 38 0.69 0.99 -6.75
CA ASP A 38 -0.52 0.32 -7.26
C ASP A 38 -0.46 0.03 -8.77
N ALA A 39 0.36 0.77 -9.52
CA ALA A 39 0.65 0.55 -10.94
C ALA A 39 1.01 -0.91 -11.27
N VAL A 40 1.77 -1.62 -10.42
CA VAL A 40 2.11 -3.03 -10.66
C VAL A 40 0.89 -3.93 -10.47
N VAL A 41 0.00 -3.60 -9.54
CA VAL A 41 -1.25 -4.34 -9.32
C VAL A 41 -2.19 -4.13 -10.51
N GLU A 42 -2.39 -2.89 -10.94
CA GLU A 42 -3.27 -2.56 -12.07
C GLU A 42 -2.84 -3.24 -13.39
N GLU A 43 -1.54 -3.30 -13.67
CA GLU A 43 -1.01 -4.01 -14.84
C GLU A 43 -1.33 -5.51 -14.83
N CYS A 44 -1.21 -6.16 -13.67
CA CYS A 44 -1.61 -7.56 -13.52
C CYS A 44 -3.13 -7.73 -13.68
N LEU A 45 -3.93 -6.88 -13.04
CA LEU A 45 -5.39 -6.98 -13.06
C LEU A 45 -6.00 -6.74 -14.45
N ALA A 46 -5.29 -6.03 -15.35
CA ALA A 46 -5.73 -5.83 -16.74
C ALA A 46 -5.98 -7.16 -17.49
N CYS A 47 -5.26 -8.23 -17.17
CA CYS A 47 -5.49 -9.56 -17.72
C CYS A 47 -6.07 -10.56 -16.72
N HIS A 48 -5.76 -10.42 -15.42
CA HIS A 48 -6.22 -11.35 -14.39
C HIS A 48 -7.64 -11.06 -13.87
N GLY A 49 -8.21 -9.89 -14.20
CA GLY A 49 -9.52 -9.44 -13.72
C GLY A 49 -9.43 -8.66 -12.40
N PRO A 50 -10.56 -8.17 -11.86
CA PRO A 50 -10.56 -7.34 -10.65
C PRO A 50 -10.17 -8.13 -9.39
N LEU A 51 -9.52 -7.46 -8.43
CA LEU A 51 -9.03 -8.08 -7.20
C LEU A 51 -10.13 -8.84 -6.46
N ASP A 52 -11.29 -8.24 -6.23
CA ASP A 52 -12.40 -8.88 -5.49
C ASP A 52 -12.81 -10.23 -6.10
N SER A 53 -12.82 -10.35 -7.43
CA SER A 53 -13.10 -11.62 -8.09
C SER A 53 -11.99 -12.66 -7.90
N LEU A 54 -10.73 -12.24 -7.73
CA LEU A 54 -9.64 -13.15 -7.37
C LEU A 54 -9.75 -13.62 -5.93
N ILE A 55 -10.12 -12.72 -5.00
CA ILE A 55 -10.41 -13.06 -3.59
C ILE A 55 -11.48 -14.14 -3.55
N GLU A 56 -12.63 -13.92 -4.16
CA GLU A 56 -13.74 -14.88 -4.20
C GLU A 56 -13.32 -16.23 -4.80
N LYS A 57 -12.61 -16.21 -5.93
CA LYS A 57 -12.14 -17.45 -6.61
C LYS A 57 -11.17 -18.27 -5.79
N THR A 58 -10.49 -17.67 -4.81
CA THR A 58 -9.44 -18.32 -4.01
C THR A 58 -9.81 -18.54 -2.55
N GLU A 59 -11.07 -18.31 -2.15
CA GLU A 59 -11.56 -18.60 -0.79
C GLU A 59 -11.35 -20.06 -0.36
N GLY A 60 -11.40 -21.00 -1.31
CA GLY A 60 -11.21 -22.42 -1.07
C GLY A 60 -9.76 -22.92 -1.20
N TRP A 61 -8.79 -22.03 -1.41
CA TRP A 61 -7.41 -22.45 -1.65
C TRP A 61 -6.78 -23.04 -0.39
N MET A 62 -6.06 -24.15 -0.56
CA MET A 62 -5.33 -24.81 0.51
C MET A 62 -3.85 -24.82 0.21
N THR A 63 -3.05 -24.54 1.24
CA THR A 63 -1.61 -24.79 1.21
C THR A 63 -1.34 -26.29 0.98
N SER A 64 -0.12 -26.62 0.57
CA SER A 64 0.34 -28.01 0.45
C SER A 64 0.25 -28.82 1.75
N SER A 65 0.19 -28.15 2.91
CA SER A 65 0.00 -28.76 4.22
C SER A 65 -1.48 -28.89 4.63
N GLY A 66 -2.43 -28.60 3.73
CA GLY A 66 -3.87 -28.74 3.97
C GLY A 66 -4.50 -27.62 4.80
N ILE A 67 -3.81 -26.50 4.98
CA ILE A 67 -4.35 -25.33 5.68
C ILE A 67 -5.11 -24.47 4.68
N LEU A 68 -6.40 -24.22 4.97
CA LEU A 68 -7.24 -23.28 4.23
C LEU A 68 -6.75 -21.86 4.48
N VAL A 69 -6.41 -21.14 3.41
CA VAL A 69 -6.03 -19.73 3.45
C VAL A 69 -6.41 -19.09 2.12
N ASN A 70 -6.93 -17.87 2.16
CA ASN A 70 -7.11 -17.08 0.96
C ASN A 70 -5.85 -16.22 0.74
N PRO A 71 -5.01 -16.50 -0.27
CA PRO A 71 -3.78 -15.74 -0.51
C PRO A 71 -4.06 -14.33 -1.06
N HIS A 72 -5.21 -14.13 -1.71
CA HIS A 72 -5.65 -12.83 -2.17
C HIS A 72 -6.51 -12.21 -1.07
N ILE A 73 -5.87 -11.53 -0.14
CA ILE A 73 -6.53 -10.82 0.96
C ILE A 73 -5.83 -9.49 1.19
N THR A 74 -6.57 -8.54 1.74
CA THR A 74 -6.04 -7.25 2.14
C THR A 74 -5.34 -7.33 3.48
N PHE A 75 -4.34 -6.47 3.69
CA PHE A 75 -3.55 -6.44 4.90
C PHE A 75 -3.09 -5.00 5.21
N ASP A 76 -3.57 -4.49 6.32
CA ASP A 76 -3.33 -3.13 6.76
C ASP A 76 -2.24 -3.10 7.82
N ARG A 77 -1.03 -2.76 7.39
CA ARG A 77 0.14 -2.66 8.29
C ARG A 77 0.00 -1.57 9.34
N SER A 78 -0.88 -0.58 9.15
CA SER A 78 -1.16 0.42 10.17
C SER A 78 -2.04 -0.13 11.30
N ASN A 79 -2.78 -1.22 11.05
CA ASN A 79 -3.64 -1.90 12.01
C ASN A 79 -3.12 -3.32 12.36
N GLN A 80 -1.97 -3.40 12.99
CA GLN A 80 -1.34 -4.68 13.35
C GLN A 80 -2.18 -5.55 14.32
N ALA A 81 -3.11 -4.94 15.07
CA ALA A 81 -4.01 -5.69 15.96
C ALA A 81 -5.06 -6.50 15.17
N SER A 82 -5.39 -6.10 13.94
CA SER A 82 -6.35 -6.79 13.07
C SER A 82 -6.07 -6.46 11.61
N PRO A 83 -4.92 -6.91 11.06
CA PRO A 83 -4.42 -6.44 9.77
C PRO A 83 -5.35 -6.81 8.61
N HIS A 84 -6.11 -7.90 8.71
CA HIS A 84 -7.01 -8.34 7.64
C HIS A 84 -8.44 -7.78 7.75
N ARG A 85 -8.77 -6.96 8.76
CA ARG A 85 -10.16 -6.51 9.00
C ARG A 85 -10.54 -5.23 8.26
N SER A 86 -9.60 -4.32 8.00
CA SER A 86 -9.95 -2.98 7.51
C SER A 86 -10.28 -2.95 6.02
N GLY A 87 -9.97 -4.01 5.27
CA GLY A 87 -10.11 -4.01 3.81
C GLY A 87 -9.02 -3.19 3.10
N ASN A 88 -8.09 -2.60 3.85
CA ASN A 88 -7.03 -1.74 3.30
C ASN A 88 -5.72 -2.51 3.14
N GLY A 89 -4.88 -2.01 2.24
CA GLY A 89 -3.55 -2.54 1.96
C GLY A 89 -3.60 -3.82 1.13
N ILE A 90 -2.86 -3.83 0.02
CA ILE A 90 -2.81 -4.95 -0.91
C ILE A 90 -1.39 -5.49 -0.91
N ILE A 91 -1.25 -6.83 -0.92
CA ILE A 91 0.04 -7.46 -1.18
C ILE A 91 0.31 -7.32 -2.68
N PRO A 92 1.42 -6.69 -3.09
CA PRO A 92 1.80 -6.59 -4.49
C PRO A 92 1.93 -7.99 -5.10
N CYS A 93 1.35 -8.19 -6.28
CA CYS A 93 1.27 -9.51 -6.91
C CYS A 93 2.65 -10.19 -7.02
N THR A 94 3.68 -9.40 -7.33
CA THR A 94 5.08 -9.84 -7.50
C THR A 94 5.78 -10.30 -6.23
N GLN A 95 5.21 -10.07 -5.04
CA GLN A 95 5.75 -10.66 -3.82
C GLN A 95 5.45 -12.15 -3.69
N CYS A 96 4.42 -12.64 -4.40
CA CYS A 96 3.99 -14.02 -4.36
C CYS A 96 4.12 -14.71 -5.72
N HIS A 97 3.90 -13.98 -6.82
CA HIS A 97 3.91 -14.48 -8.19
C HIS A 97 5.14 -13.98 -8.95
N GLU A 98 5.72 -14.86 -9.78
CA GLU A 98 6.68 -14.45 -10.79
C GLU A 98 5.92 -13.96 -12.04
N PRO A 99 6.21 -12.77 -12.59
CA PRO A 99 5.65 -12.34 -13.85
C PRO A 99 5.96 -13.33 -14.98
N HIS A 100 4.94 -13.72 -15.73
CA HIS A 100 5.12 -14.60 -16.88
C HIS A 100 5.43 -13.79 -18.15
N PRO A 101 6.14 -14.37 -19.14
CA PRO A 101 6.30 -13.74 -20.44
C PRO A 101 4.95 -13.60 -21.16
N LEU A 102 4.93 -12.72 -22.16
CA LEU A 102 3.83 -12.58 -23.12
C LEU A 102 4.38 -12.89 -24.53
N PRO A 103 3.82 -13.87 -25.27
CA PRO A 103 2.68 -14.72 -24.92
C PRO A 103 2.99 -15.71 -23.78
N LEU A 104 1.94 -16.19 -23.11
CA LEU A 104 2.05 -17.14 -22.02
C LEU A 104 2.72 -18.44 -22.51
N THR A 105 3.76 -18.88 -21.79
CA THR A 105 4.43 -20.15 -22.05
C THR A 105 4.27 -21.05 -20.84
N ASP A 106 3.79 -22.28 -21.05
CA ASP A 106 3.71 -23.26 -19.98
C ASP A 106 5.09 -23.89 -19.68
N PRO A 107 5.36 -24.24 -18.41
CA PRO A 107 4.51 -24.05 -17.22
C PRO A 107 4.68 -22.66 -16.58
N VAL A 108 3.59 -22.12 -16.03
CA VAL A 108 3.65 -20.90 -15.19
C VAL A 108 4.18 -21.28 -13.80
N PRO A 109 5.14 -20.51 -13.24
CA PRO A 109 5.63 -20.74 -11.88
C PRO A 109 4.51 -20.71 -10.84
N GLU A 110 4.56 -21.61 -9.86
CA GLU A 110 3.66 -21.55 -8.71
C GLU A 110 3.96 -20.35 -7.82
N ALA A 111 2.92 -19.79 -7.22
CA ALA A 111 3.05 -18.68 -6.28
C ALA A 111 3.37 -19.16 -4.86
N GLY A 112 4.14 -18.34 -4.13
CA GLY A 112 4.45 -18.58 -2.72
C GLY A 112 3.56 -17.78 -1.76
N ILE A 113 3.48 -18.23 -0.50
CA ILE A 113 2.82 -17.51 0.61
C ILE A 113 3.81 -16.96 1.64
N GLN A 114 5.08 -16.80 1.25
CA GLN A 114 6.15 -16.47 2.20
C GLN A 114 5.97 -15.10 2.84
N THR A 115 5.38 -14.13 2.12
CA THR A 115 5.02 -12.82 2.70
C THR A 115 4.07 -12.97 3.89
N CYS A 116 3.12 -13.91 3.84
CA CYS A 116 2.19 -14.15 4.95
C CYS A 116 2.92 -14.66 6.20
N MET A 117 3.99 -15.44 6.01
CA MET A 117 4.80 -16.00 7.10
C MET A 117 5.62 -14.95 7.84
N SER A 118 5.76 -13.71 7.32
CA SER A 118 6.40 -12.61 8.05
C SER A 118 5.64 -12.25 9.34
N CYS A 119 4.31 -12.33 9.32
CA CYS A 119 3.47 -12.20 10.50
C CYS A 119 3.09 -13.57 11.10
N HIS A 120 2.88 -14.58 10.24
CA HIS A 120 2.54 -15.96 10.64
C HIS A 120 3.77 -16.85 10.85
N HIS A 121 4.76 -16.36 11.60
CA HIS A 121 6.08 -16.99 11.74
C HIS A 121 6.07 -18.37 12.42
N THR A 122 4.99 -18.73 13.12
CA THR A 122 4.77 -20.07 13.70
C THR A 122 4.35 -21.10 12.66
N GLY A 123 4.16 -20.69 11.40
CA GLY A 123 3.73 -21.55 10.30
C GLY A 123 2.25 -21.94 10.38
N THR A 124 1.45 -21.24 11.19
CA THR A 124 0.01 -21.46 11.32
C THR A 124 -0.78 -20.17 11.07
N PHE A 125 -1.90 -20.32 10.36
CA PHE A 125 -2.90 -19.28 10.11
C PHE A 125 -4.06 -19.32 11.11
N ARG A 126 -4.03 -20.25 12.07
CA ARG A 126 -5.06 -20.39 13.11
C ARG A 126 -4.83 -19.41 14.25
N SER A 127 -5.91 -18.98 14.89
CA SER A 127 -5.81 -18.19 16.10
C SER A 127 -5.24 -19.04 17.25
N CYS A 128 -4.48 -18.42 18.16
CA CYS A 128 -4.02 -19.08 19.38
C CYS A 128 -5.19 -19.64 20.19
N THR A 129 -6.32 -18.92 20.19
CA THR A 129 -7.56 -19.31 20.89
C THR A 129 -8.25 -20.52 20.28
N ASP A 130 -7.87 -20.93 19.07
CA ASP A 130 -8.44 -22.13 18.45
C ASP A 130 -7.81 -23.41 19.01
N CYS A 131 -6.70 -23.27 19.75
CA CYS A 131 -5.91 -24.36 20.32
C CYS A 131 -5.71 -24.25 21.84
N HIS A 132 -5.90 -23.07 22.44
CA HIS A 132 -5.65 -22.74 23.84
C HIS A 132 -6.75 -21.85 24.43
#